data_AF-A0A1Y2BUC1-F1
#
_entry.id   AF-A0A1Y2BUC1-F1
#
_cell.length_a   1.000
_cell.length_b   1.000
_cell.length_c   1.000
_cell.angle_alpha   90.00
_cell.angle_beta   90.00
_cell.angle_gamma   90.00
#
_symmetry.space_group_name_H-M   'P 1'
#
loop_
_entity.id
_entity.type
_entity.pdbx_description
1 polymer ?
#
loop_
_entity_poly.entity_id
_entity_poly.type
_entity_poly.pdbx_seq_one_letter_code
_entity_poly.pdbx_strand_id
1 'polypeptide(L)'
;MKCLTSIITLAVLSITTVFARPTQVGTTSFAGLKYRLYTDGKATIYGTSYNHIQSTTIPASVTYQNKQYLVSEIAAESFVDKEVNKLYVDGGNTGLLIKKNAFYGMRGLKEFGIYSKYVTAEIGGFNGVGNFVEFLGEGIPNIVDDYSEKLLKQWDLPVRKNYKYVNNWERMQELFTLGKRVQETFGIYDKVANPANAANVMFIGAGSSNGVSRVYRLLAIAMGIPHTEVLVGSDNIYYSWNYVKIDIGDGKGTKWYIFDIIQDKIGKNTSWNLSAFKTDSQQVNKLKKFYGEFYTINANNFVVFTNRYNYPNESRVNDTAGVNFNTWLKNNNAGERAK
;
A
#
# COMPACT_ATOMS: atom_id res chain seq x y z
N MET A 1 -32.35 32.19 35.51
CA MET A 1 -32.07 30.84 34.95
C MET A 1 -32.79 30.50 33.63
N LYS A 2 -33.34 31.46 32.87
CA LYS A 2 -33.95 31.19 31.54
C LYS A 2 -33.00 31.43 30.35
N CYS A 3 -31.95 32.24 30.54
CA CYS A 3 -31.01 32.60 29.48
C CYS A 3 -29.92 31.53 29.22
N LEU A 4 -29.49 30.81 30.26
CA LEU A 4 -28.46 29.77 30.14
C LEU A 4 -28.96 28.55 29.35
N THR A 5 -30.23 28.19 29.55
CA THR A 5 -30.89 27.08 28.85
C THR A 5 -30.98 27.35 27.34
N SER A 6 -31.32 28.57 26.94
CA SER A 6 -31.43 28.96 25.51
C SER A 6 -30.09 28.94 24.77
N ILE A 7 -28.98 29.31 25.44
CA ILE A 7 -27.63 29.30 24.83
C ILE A 7 -27.14 27.86 24.62
N ILE A 8 -27.38 26.98 25.60
CA ILE A 8 -27.02 25.56 25.49
C ILE A 8 -27.84 24.89 24.37
N THR A 9 -29.14 25.18 24.25
CA THR A 9 -29.97 24.64 23.16
C THR A 9 -29.52 25.16 21.79
N LEU A 10 -29.13 26.44 21.66
CA LEU A 10 -28.58 26.96 20.40
C LEU A 10 -27.25 26.28 20.05
N ALA A 11 -26.33 26.11 21.01
CA ALA A 11 -25.05 25.45 20.78
C ALA A 11 -25.22 23.99 20.36
N VAL A 12 -26.14 23.25 20.99
CA VAL A 12 -26.47 21.87 20.61
C VAL A 12 -27.10 21.80 19.23
N LEU A 13 -27.99 22.74 18.86
CA LEU A 13 -28.57 22.82 17.51
C LEU A 13 -27.51 23.13 16.44
N SER A 14 -26.59 24.05 16.71
CA SER A 14 -25.43 24.36 15.84
C SER A 14 -24.52 23.15 15.65
N ILE A 15 -24.30 22.37 16.71
CA ILE A 15 -23.49 21.15 16.63
C ILE A 15 -24.22 20.04 15.85
N THR A 16 -25.52 19.85 16.08
CA THR A 16 -26.31 18.84 15.34
C THR A 16 -26.46 19.14 13.85
N THR A 17 -26.50 20.41 13.47
CA THR A 17 -26.55 20.82 12.05
C THR A 17 -25.21 20.67 11.34
N VAL A 18 -24.08 20.85 12.05
CA VAL A 18 -22.73 20.56 11.54
C VAL A 18 -22.49 19.05 11.35
N PHE A 19 -23.19 18.19 12.09
CA PHE A 19 -23.11 16.73 11.97
C PHE A 19 -24.27 16.09 11.18
N ALA A 20 -25.18 16.88 10.61
CA ALA A 20 -26.24 16.35 9.77
C ALA A 20 -25.61 15.77 8.49
N ARG A 21 -25.89 14.48 8.20
CA ARG A 21 -25.49 13.87 6.93
C ARG A 21 -26.10 14.71 5.79
N PRO A 22 -25.32 15.04 4.75
CA PRO A 22 -25.84 15.84 3.65
C PRO A 22 -27.00 15.08 2.99
N THR A 23 -28.07 15.80 2.65
CA THR A 23 -29.28 15.18 2.11
C THR A 23 -29.11 14.96 0.62
N GLN A 24 -29.58 13.82 0.10
CA GLN A 24 -29.58 13.56 -1.33
C GLN A 24 -30.56 14.52 -2.03
N VAL A 25 -30.09 15.27 -3.01
CA VAL A 25 -30.89 16.23 -3.80
C VAL A 25 -31.27 15.71 -5.19
N GLY A 26 -30.63 14.64 -5.64
CA GLY A 26 -30.95 14.05 -6.95
C GLY A 26 -30.04 12.90 -7.34
N THR A 27 -30.27 12.37 -8.53
CA THR A 27 -29.40 11.41 -9.20
C THR A 27 -29.13 11.85 -10.63
N THR A 28 -27.98 11.46 -11.15
CA THR A 28 -27.62 11.67 -12.56
C THR A 28 -26.79 10.50 -13.08
N SER A 29 -26.64 10.39 -14.40
CA SER A 29 -25.76 9.42 -15.04
C SER A 29 -24.83 10.13 -16.02
N PHE A 30 -23.54 9.82 -15.96
CA PHE A 30 -22.51 10.42 -16.81
C PHE A 30 -21.38 9.40 -17.05
N ALA A 31 -20.91 9.29 -18.29
CA ALA A 31 -19.88 8.32 -18.71
C ALA A 31 -20.20 6.87 -18.29
N GLY A 32 -21.49 6.50 -18.29
CA GLY A 32 -21.99 5.18 -17.89
C GLY A 32 -22.04 4.91 -16.39
N LEU A 33 -21.60 5.86 -15.56
CA LEU A 33 -21.65 5.79 -14.11
C LEU A 33 -22.91 6.49 -13.58
N LYS A 34 -23.43 6.01 -12.44
CA LYS A 34 -24.58 6.56 -11.74
C LYS A 34 -24.14 7.28 -10.46
N TYR A 35 -24.69 8.46 -10.24
CA TYR A 35 -24.30 9.36 -9.15
C TYR A 35 -25.49 9.74 -8.28
N ARG A 36 -25.30 9.72 -6.95
CA ARG A 36 -26.17 10.41 -5.97
C ARG A 36 -25.57 11.78 -5.72
N LEU A 37 -26.40 12.82 -5.78
CA LEU A 37 -26.00 14.21 -5.60
C LEU A 37 -26.48 14.70 -4.24
N TYR A 38 -25.67 15.49 -3.54
CA TYR A 38 -25.96 15.90 -2.16
C TYR A 38 -25.98 17.43 -1.99
N THR A 39 -26.65 17.88 -0.93
CA THR A 39 -26.82 19.31 -0.59
C THR A 39 -25.50 20.07 -0.43
N ASP A 40 -24.43 19.38 -0.02
CA ASP A 40 -23.09 19.94 0.18
C ASP A 40 -22.26 20.09 -1.12
N GLY A 41 -22.85 19.81 -2.28
CA GLY A 41 -22.17 19.91 -3.57
C GLY A 41 -21.27 18.72 -3.89
N LYS A 42 -21.42 17.60 -3.20
CA LYS A 42 -20.71 16.36 -3.51
C LYS A 42 -21.57 15.37 -4.30
N ALA A 43 -20.89 14.46 -4.97
CA ALA A 43 -21.46 13.34 -5.68
C ALA A 43 -20.80 12.02 -5.24
N THR A 44 -21.62 11.00 -5.02
CA THR A 44 -21.19 9.62 -4.76
C THR A 44 -21.55 8.75 -5.95
N ILE A 45 -20.57 8.05 -6.52
CA ILE A 45 -20.82 6.96 -7.47
C ILE A 45 -21.46 5.81 -6.69
N TYR A 46 -22.63 5.34 -7.13
CA TYR A 46 -23.32 4.20 -6.53
C TYR A 46 -23.55 3.04 -7.50
N GLY A 47 -22.97 3.14 -8.69
CA GLY A 47 -22.87 2.03 -9.64
C GLY A 47 -22.85 2.49 -11.09
N THR A 48 -23.27 1.59 -11.98
CA THR A 48 -23.28 1.76 -13.43
C THR A 48 -24.64 1.40 -14.03
N SER A 49 -24.95 1.99 -15.18
CA SER A 49 -26.12 1.62 -15.99
C SER A 49 -25.88 0.41 -16.88
N TYR A 50 -24.62 0.02 -17.08
CA TYR A 50 -24.22 -1.04 -18.00
C TYR A 50 -23.67 -2.25 -17.24
N ASN A 51 -23.97 -3.44 -17.74
CA ASN A 51 -23.39 -4.68 -17.22
C ASN A 51 -21.93 -4.86 -17.68
N HIS A 52 -21.59 -4.30 -18.85
CA HIS A 52 -20.26 -4.32 -19.43
C HIS A 52 -19.82 -2.91 -19.81
N ILE A 53 -18.63 -2.49 -19.38
CA ILE A 53 -17.97 -1.24 -19.77
C ILE A 53 -16.54 -1.57 -20.20
N GLN A 54 -16.20 -1.26 -21.46
CA GLN A 54 -14.85 -1.46 -21.97
C GLN A 54 -13.84 -0.51 -21.30
N SER A 55 -14.22 0.75 -21.12
CA SER A 55 -13.38 1.77 -20.49
C SER A 55 -14.25 2.91 -19.99
N THR A 56 -13.96 3.44 -18.81
CA THR A 56 -14.60 4.66 -18.30
C THR A 56 -13.65 5.46 -17.40
N THR A 57 -13.94 6.75 -17.27
CA THR A 57 -13.21 7.67 -16.41
C THR A 57 -14.17 8.27 -15.39
N ILE A 58 -13.78 8.22 -14.12
CA ILE A 58 -14.40 8.93 -13.01
C ILE A 58 -13.93 10.39 -13.10
N PRO A 59 -14.83 11.32 -13.46
CA PRO A 59 -14.45 12.72 -13.59
C PRO A 59 -14.25 13.36 -12.21
N ALA A 60 -13.58 14.51 -12.17
CA ALA A 60 -13.50 15.33 -10.96
C ALA A 60 -14.87 15.83 -10.47
N SER A 61 -15.81 16.04 -11.40
CA SER A 61 -17.13 16.56 -11.11
C SER A 61 -18.17 16.14 -12.15
N VAL A 62 -19.45 16.23 -11.80
CA VAL A 62 -20.59 16.09 -12.71
C VAL A 62 -21.49 17.32 -12.61
N THR A 63 -22.12 17.69 -13.72
CA THR A 63 -23.07 18.82 -13.77
C THR A 63 -24.51 18.29 -13.79
N TYR A 64 -25.36 18.86 -12.94
CA TYR A 64 -26.79 18.58 -12.90
C TYR A 64 -27.55 19.88 -12.64
N GLN A 65 -28.52 20.22 -13.49
CA GLN A 65 -29.31 21.46 -13.40
C GLN A 65 -28.44 22.72 -13.25
N ASN A 66 -27.41 22.87 -14.10
CA ASN A 66 -26.43 23.96 -14.07
C ASN A 66 -25.62 24.11 -12.77
N LYS A 67 -25.67 23.11 -11.88
CA LYS A 67 -24.84 23.04 -10.68
C LYS A 67 -23.81 21.93 -10.82
N GLN A 68 -22.57 22.24 -10.47
CA GLN A 68 -21.46 21.30 -10.45
C GLN A 68 -21.42 20.58 -9.10
N TYR A 69 -21.18 19.27 -9.12
CA TYR A 69 -21.00 18.43 -7.94
C TYR A 69 -19.67 17.70 -8.02
N LEU A 70 -18.85 17.82 -6.98
CA LEU A 70 -17.54 17.16 -6.91
C LEU A 70 -17.71 15.66 -6.65
N VAL A 71 -17.11 14.81 -7.49
CA VAL A 71 -17.17 13.37 -7.28
C VAL A 71 -16.18 13.01 -6.18
N SER A 72 -16.70 12.67 -5.00
CA SER A 72 -15.89 12.50 -3.80
C SER A 72 -15.90 11.10 -3.19
N GLU A 73 -16.78 10.22 -3.66
CA GLU A 73 -16.92 8.89 -3.11
C GLU A 73 -17.33 7.87 -4.17
N ILE A 74 -16.79 6.65 -4.07
CA ILE A 74 -17.36 5.44 -4.65
C ILE A 74 -17.98 4.65 -3.51
N ALA A 75 -19.30 4.50 -3.52
CA ALA A 75 -20.03 3.83 -2.44
C ALA A 75 -19.63 2.35 -2.34
N ALA A 76 -19.88 1.78 -1.16
CA ALA A 76 -19.71 0.35 -0.95
C ALA A 76 -20.56 -0.41 -1.98
N GLU A 77 -20.01 -1.51 -2.49
CA GLU A 77 -20.70 -2.43 -3.41
C GLU A 77 -21.15 -1.82 -4.75
N SER A 78 -20.66 -0.62 -5.12
CA SER A 78 -21.10 0.10 -6.32
C SER A 78 -20.98 -0.72 -7.61
N PHE A 79 -19.93 -1.53 -7.73
CA PHE A 79 -19.63 -2.30 -8.93
C PHE A 79 -19.64 -3.81 -8.71
N VAL A 80 -20.35 -4.29 -7.67
CA VAL A 80 -20.50 -5.73 -7.44
C VAL A 80 -21.07 -6.43 -8.67
N ASP A 81 -20.39 -7.50 -9.08
CA ASP A 81 -20.74 -8.34 -10.24
C ASP A 81 -20.89 -7.57 -11.56
N LYS A 82 -20.19 -6.43 -11.70
CA LYS A 82 -20.09 -5.67 -12.96
C LYS A 82 -18.80 -5.99 -13.70
N GLU A 83 -18.86 -5.93 -15.02
CA GLU A 83 -17.69 -6.09 -15.87
C GLU A 83 -17.23 -4.72 -16.35
N VAL A 84 -16.18 -4.18 -15.74
CA VAL A 84 -15.49 -2.98 -16.23
C VAL A 84 -14.06 -3.39 -16.53
N ASN A 85 -13.63 -3.28 -17.78
CA ASN A 85 -12.29 -3.71 -18.19
C ASN A 85 -11.22 -2.68 -17.79
N LYS A 86 -11.52 -1.39 -17.91
CA LYS A 86 -10.60 -0.29 -17.58
C LYS A 86 -11.36 0.83 -16.86
N LEU A 87 -10.82 1.27 -15.72
CA LEU A 87 -11.39 2.37 -14.95
C LEU A 87 -10.29 3.36 -14.55
N TYR A 88 -10.55 4.64 -14.79
CA TYR A 88 -9.61 5.71 -14.53
C TYR A 88 -10.18 6.71 -13.53
N VAL A 89 -9.39 7.15 -12.56
CA VAL A 89 -9.68 8.35 -11.77
C VAL A 89 -8.97 9.52 -12.43
N ASP A 90 -9.74 10.51 -12.86
CA ASP A 90 -9.22 11.72 -13.50
C ASP A 90 -8.26 12.49 -12.58
N GLY A 91 -7.23 13.09 -13.17
CA GLY A 91 -6.20 13.85 -12.45
C GLY A 91 -6.72 15.11 -11.76
N GLY A 92 -7.83 15.68 -12.25
CA GLY A 92 -8.49 16.84 -11.65
C GLY A 92 -9.27 16.54 -10.37
N ASN A 93 -9.43 15.26 -9.98
CA ASN A 93 -10.14 14.92 -8.75
C ASN A 93 -9.35 15.38 -7.50
N THR A 94 -10.01 16.08 -6.58
CA THR A 94 -9.37 16.69 -5.40
C THR A 94 -9.64 15.95 -4.09
N GLY A 95 -10.28 14.78 -4.13
CA GLY A 95 -10.57 13.99 -2.95
C GLY A 95 -11.60 12.90 -3.23
N LEU A 96 -11.14 11.69 -3.53
CA LEU A 96 -12.00 10.52 -3.79
C LEU A 96 -11.77 9.44 -2.73
N LEU A 97 -12.84 9.02 -2.06
CA LEU A 97 -12.83 7.88 -1.16
C LEU A 97 -13.45 6.65 -1.82
N ILE A 98 -12.70 5.56 -1.88
CA ILE A 98 -13.18 4.24 -2.32
C ILE A 98 -13.64 3.46 -1.08
N LYS A 99 -14.95 3.21 -0.98
CA LYS A 99 -15.53 2.45 0.13
C LYS A 99 -15.25 0.95 0.02
N LYS A 100 -15.34 0.26 1.16
CA LYS A 100 -15.18 -1.20 1.25
C LYS A 100 -16.06 -1.92 0.23
N ASN A 101 -15.52 -2.95 -0.42
CA ASN A 101 -16.18 -3.78 -1.43
C ASN A 101 -16.71 -3.00 -2.65
N ALA A 102 -16.27 -1.76 -2.90
CA ALA A 102 -16.71 -0.97 -4.06
C ALA A 102 -16.55 -1.75 -5.39
N PHE A 103 -15.50 -2.57 -5.50
CA PHE A 103 -15.16 -3.36 -6.68
C PHE A 103 -15.22 -4.88 -6.45
N TYR A 104 -16.05 -5.33 -5.50
CA TYR A 104 -16.08 -6.73 -5.12
C TYR A 104 -16.53 -7.64 -6.27
N GLY A 105 -15.74 -8.68 -6.54
CA GLY A 105 -16.02 -9.67 -7.59
C GLY A 105 -15.69 -9.22 -9.01
N MET A 106 -15.10 -8.04 -9.21
CA MET A 106 -14.73 -7.53 -10.54
C MET A 106 -13.51 -8.23 -11.13
N ARG A 107 -13.70 -9.49 -11.58
CA ARG A 107 -12.63 -10.34 -12.12
C ARG A 107 -12.17 -9.93 -13.52
N GLY A 108 -12.99 -9.18 -14.26
CA GLY A 108 -12.69 -8.68 -15.61
C GLY A 108 -11.88 -7.39 -15.65
N LEU A 109 -11.66 -6.73 -14.50
CA LEU A 109 -10.89 -5.50 -14.43
C LEU A 109 -9.42 -5.77 -14.77
N LYS A 110 -8.92 -5.10 -15.81
CA LYS A 110 -7.54 -5.22 -16.31
C LYS A 110 -6.68 -4.02 -15.94
N GLU A 111 -7.29 -2.86 -15.75
CA GLU A 111 -6.54 -1.63 -15.49
C GLU A 111 -7.35 -0.70 -14.58
N PHE A 112 -6.71 -0.24 -13.51
CA PHE A 112 -7.23 0.79 -12.61
C PHE A 112 -6.22 1.93 -12.51
N GLY A 113 -6.40 2.97 -13.33
CA GLY A 113 -5.50 4.12 -13.34
C GLY A 113 -5.93 5.19 -12.34
N ILE A 114 -5.02 5.59 -11.47
CA ILE A 114 -5.21 6.56 -10.40
C ILE A 114 -4.37 7.80 -10.74
N TYR A 115 -4.94 8.72 -11.51
CA TYR A 115 -4.21 9.93 -11.93
C TYR A 115 -4.37 11.10 -10.94
N SER A 116 -5.31 11.02 -9.99
CA SER A 116 -5.40 11.99 -8.90
C SER A 116 -4.52 11.61 -7.72
N LYS A 117 -3.83 12.61 -7.14
CA LYS A 117 -3.04 12.49 -5.90
C LYS A 117 -3.88 12.45 -4.63
N TYR A 118 -5.21 12.56 -4.74
CA TYR A 118 -6.12 12.69 -3.61
C TYR A 118 -7.11 11.52 -3.51
N VAL A 119 -6.69 10.33 -3.97
CA VAL A 119 -7.48 9.10 -3.85
C VAL A 119 -7.07 8.33 -2.61
N THR A 120 -8.06 7.88 -1.85
CA THR A 120 -7.90 7.00 -0.68
C THR A 120 -8.85 5.82 -0.78
N ALA A 121 -8.56 4.73 -0.05
CA ALA A 121 -9.44 3.57 0.01
C ALA A 121 -9.64 3.09 1.45
N GLU A 122 -10.83 2.60 1.77
CA GLU A 122 -11.05 1.79 2.97
C GLU A 122 -10.38 0.41 2.79
N ILE A 123 -10.01 -0.22 3.91
CA ILE A 123 -9.52 -1.61 3.85
C ILE A 123 -10.60 -2.50 3.21
N GLY A 124 -10.20 -3.21 2.16
CA GLY A 124 -11.10 -4.04 1.36
C GLY A 124 -11.87 -3.28 0.28
N GLY A 125 -11.52 -2.03 -0.05
CA GLY A 125 -12.11 -1.30 -1.18
C GLY A 125 -11.97 -2.04 -2.52
N PHE A 126 -10.88 -2.77 -2.68
CA PHE A 126 -10.56 -3.62 -3.85
C PHE A 126 -10.67 -5.13 -3.54
N ASN A 127 -11.40 -5.51 -2.48
CA ASN A 127 -11.55 -6.92 -2.13
C ASN A 127 -12.14 -7.72 -3.31
N GLY A 128 -11.53 -8.82 -3.70
CA GLY A 128 -12.06 -9.71 -4.75
C GLY A 128 -11.95 -9.17 -6.18
N VAL A 129 -11.16 -8.12 -6.43
CA VAL A 129 -10.75 -7.75 -7.80
C VAL A 129 -9.95 -8.89 -8.44
N GLY A 130 -9.99 -8.99 -9.77
CA GLY A 130 -9.26 -10.03 -10.49
C GLY A 130 -7.74 -9.91 -10.34
N ASN A 131 -7.04 -11.04 -10.44
CA ASN A 131 -5.56 -11.09 -10.34
C ASN A 131 -4.82 -10.36 -11.47
N PHE A 132 -5.53 -9.98 -12.54
CA PHE A 132 -4.95 -9.40 -13.76
C PHE A 132 -5.19 -7.88 -13.87
N VAL A 133 -5.63 -7.22 -12.80
CA VAL A 133 -5.73 -5.76 -12.78
C VAL A 133 -4.36 -5.13 -12.59
N GLU A 134 -4.03 -4.12 -13.37
CA GLU A 134 -2.86 -3.27 -13.16
C GLU A 134 -3.25 -1.96 -12.48
N PHE A 135 -2.58 -1.63 -11.37
CA PHE A 135 -2.72 -0.32 -10.71
C PHE A 135 -1.59 0.60 -11.14
N LEU A 136 -1.94 1.76 -11.69
CA LEU A 136 -0.98 2.72 -12.24
C LEU A 136 -1.42 4.16 -12.00
N GLY A 137 -0.53 5.12 -12.29
CA GLY A 137 -0.83 6.56 -12.21
C GLY A 137 -0.16 7.26 -11.02
N GLU A 138 -0.10 8.60 -11.08
CA GLU A 138 0.62 9.41 -10.09
C GLU A 138 -0.04 9.46 -8.71
N GLY A 139 -1.25 8.92 -8.56
CA GLY A 139 -1.96 8.76 -7.30
C GLY A 139 -1.53 7.55 -6.47
N ILE A 140 -0.76 6.62 -7.04
CA ILE A 140 -0.31 5.39 -6.36
C ILE A 140 0.41 5.70 -5.03
N PRO A 141 1.35 6.65 -4.96
CA PRO A 141 2.01 6.97 -3.69
C PRO A 141 1.02 7.34 -2.56
N ASN A 142 0.03 8.19 -2.85
CA ASN A 142 -0.91 8.65 -1.84
C ASN A 142 -1.81 7.52 -1.33
N ILE A 143 -2.43 6.77 -2.25
CA ILE A 143 -3.36 5.71 -1.87
C ILE A 143 -2.63 4.58 -1.13
N VAL A 144 -1.41 4.22 -1.53
CA VAL A 144 -0.62 3.17 -0.88
C VAL A 144 -0.14 3.60 0.50
N ASP A 145 0.31 4.85 0.66
CA ASP A 145 0.75 5.36 1.97
C ASP A 145 -0.43 5.45 2.96
N ASP A 146 -1.58 5.98 2.53
CA ASP A 146 -2.81 6.00 3.33
C ASP A 146 -3.31 4.59 3.69
N TYR A 147 -3.29 3.65 2.73
CA TYR A 147 -3.68 2.27 2.96
C TYR A 147 -2.72 1.57 3.94
N SER A 148 -1.42 1.87 3.87
CA SER A 148 -0.41 1.36 4.80
C SER A 148 -0.71 1.77 6.24
N GLU A 149 -1.04 3.04 6.49
CA GLU A 149 -1.40 3.51 7.83
C GLU A 149 -2.69 2.86 8.35
N LYS A 150 -3.68 2.65 7.47
CA LYS A 150 -4.93 1.97 7.82
C LYS A 150 -4.70 0.50 8.20
N LEU A 151 -3.84 -0.21 7.46
CA LEU A 151 -3.45 -1.59 7.78
C LEU A 151 -2.73 -1.67 9.13
N LEU A 152 -1.77 -0.78 9.37
CA LEU A 152 -1.05 -0.73 10.65
C LEU A 152 -2.02 -0.50 11.82
N LYS A 153 -2.96 0.44 11.69
CA LYS A 153 -4.01 0.67 12.70
C LYS A 153 -4.88 -0.58 12.90
N GLN A 154 -5.27 -1.27 11.83
CA GLN A 154 -6.05 -2.51 11.93
C GLN A 154 -5.28 -3.63 12.63
N TRP A 155 -3.96 -3.67 12.48
CA TRP A 155 -3.11 -4.68 13.11
C TRP A 155 -2.61 -4.31 14.49
N ASP A 156 -3.04 -3.16 15.03
CA ASP A 156 -2.56 -2.59 16.29
C ASP A 156 -1.03 -2.41 16.30
N LEU A 157 -0.49 -1.92 15.18
CA LEU A 157 0.92 -1.57 15.01
C LEU A 157 1.13 -0.05 15.01
N PRO A 158 2.32 0.42 15.40
CA PRO A 158 2.62 1.84 15.42
C PRO A 158 2.42 2.53 14.06
N VAL A 159 2.00 3.79 14.08
CA VAL A 159 1.92 4.65 12.91
C VAL A 159 2.70 5.94 13.20
N ARG A 160 3.65 6.28 12.32
CA ARG A 160 4.51 7.47 12.43
C ARG A 160 5.22 7.60 13.79
N LYS A 161 5.57 6.48 14.41
CA LYS A 161 6.37 6.42 15.64
C LYS A 161 7.78 6.93 15.36
N ASN A 162 8.30 7.78 16.25
CA ASN A 162 9.65 8.30 16.09
C ASN A 162 10.70 7.30 16.62
N TYR A 163 11.20 6.44 15.72
CA TYR A 163 12.17 5.40 16.07
C TYR A 163 13.57 5.91 16.48
N LYS A 164 13.85 7.22 16.39
CA LYS A 164 15.10 7.80 16.91
C LYS A 164 15.22 7.62 18.43
N TYR A 165 14.10 7.57 19.14
CA TYR A 165 14.03 7.49 20.60
C TYR A 165 13.56 6.12 21.11
N VAL A 166 13.46 5.14 20.22
CA VAL A 166 13.04 3.77 20.55
C VAL A 166 14.31 2.93 20.66
N ASN A 167 14.39 2.11 21.71
CA ASN A 167 15.53 1.20 21.85
C ASN A 167 15.52 0.15 20.72
N ASN A 168 16.69 -0.38 20.36
CA ASN A 168 16.79 -1.29 19.23
C ASN A 168 16.03 -2.60 19.43
N TRP A 169 15.92 -3.10 20.66
CA TRP A 169 15.21 -4.34 20.95
C TRP A 169 13.72 -4.23 20.60
N GLU A 170 13.05 -3.19 21.09
CA GLU A 170 11.65 -2.88 20.80
C GLU A 170 11.43 -2.64 19.30
N ARG A 171 12.33 -1.87 18.66
CA ARG A 171 12.31 -1.66 17.21
C ARG A 171 12.36 -2.98 16.44
N MET A 172 13.24 -3.90 16.82
CA MET A 172 13.37 -5.22 16.18
C MET A 172 12.12 -6.09 16.39
N GLN A 173 11.55 -6.08 17.59
CA GLN A 173 10.31 -6.79 17.89
C GLN A 173 9.12 -6.29 17.06
N GLU A 174 9.00 -4.97 16.91
CA GLU A 174 7.95 -4.35 16.10
C GLU A 174 8.14 -4.64 14.61
N LEU A 175 9.37 -4.58 14.09
CA LEU A 175 9.70 -4.97 12.71
C LEU A 175 9.44 -6.44 12.42
N PHE A 176 9.70 -7.33 13.39
CA PHE A 176 9.38 -8.74 13.29
C PHE A 176 7.87 -8.98 13.28
N THR A 177 7.15 -8.31 14.16
CA THR A 177 5.68 -8.38 14.24
C THR A 177 5.05 -7.87 12.94
N LEU A 178 5.59 -6.79 12.36
CA LEU A 178 5.22 -6.35 11.02
C LEU A 178 5.44 -7.45 9.98
N GLY A 179 6.61 -8.09 9.97
CA GLY A 179 6.93 -9.15 9.00
C GLY A 179 5.94 -10.31 9.06
N LYS A 180 5.56 -10.69 10.28
CA LYS A 180 4.51 -11.68 10.55
C LYS A 180 3.16 -11.26 9.97
N ARG A 181 2.71 -10.03 10.21
CA ARG A 181 1.44 -9.50 9.67
C ARG A 181 1.44 -9.45 8.14
N VAL A 182 2.56 -9.07 7.53
CA VAL A 182 2.73 -9.08 6.08
C VAL A 182 2.59 -10.50 5.53
N GLN A 183 3.27 -11.48 6.12
CA GLN A 183 3.20 -12.88 5.67
C GLN A 183 1.81 -13.52 5.92
N GLU A 184 1.10 -13.11 6.98
CA GLU A 184 -0.28 -13.53 7.25
C GLU A 184 -1.29 -12.95 6.26
N THR A 185 -1.01 -11.76 5.72
CA THR A 185 -1.97 -10.99 4.89
C THR A 185 -1.75 -11.21 3.40
N PHE A 186 -0.49 -11.29 2.95
CA PHE A 186 -0.14 -11.27 1.53
C PHE A 186 0.49 -12.59 1.08
N GLY A 187 -0.09 -13.17 0.03
CA GLY A 187 0.42 -14.39 -0.59
C GLY A 187 1.56 -14.16 -1.56
N ILE A 188 2.37 -15.20 -1.79
CA ILE A 188 3.37 -15.23 -2.88
C ILE A 188 2.75 -15.90 -4.09
N TYR A 189 2.50 -15.12 -5.14
CA TYR A 189 1.89 -15.56 -6.38
C TYR A 189 2.33 -14.68 -7.57
N ASP A 190 3.31 -15.15 -8.33
CA ASP A 190 3.91 -14.39 -9.45
C ASP A 190 3.01 -14.28 -10.70
N LYS A 191 1.84 -14.94 -10.72
CA LYS A 191 0.92 -14.94 -11.86
C LYS A 191 -0.16 -13.85 -11.76
N VAL A 192 0.02 -12.86 -10.88
CA VAL A 192 -0.78 -11.63 -10.90
C VAL A 192 -0.19 -10.63 -11.89
N ALA A 193 -0.98 -9.67 -12.37
CA ALA A 193 -0.46 -8.56 -13.16
C ALA A 193 0.47 -7.70 -12.30
N ASN A 194 1.60 -7.26 -12.88
CA ASN A 194 2.65 -6.49 -12.21
C ASN A 194 2.95 -6.98 -10.77
N PRO A 195 3.42 -8.24 -10.60
CA PRO A 195 3.50 -8.88 -9.29
C PRO A 195 4.50 -8.21 -8.34
N ALA A 196 5.38 -7.37 -8.87
CA ALA A 196 6.33 -6.59 -8.09
C ALA A 196 5.81 -5.17 -7.71
N ASN A 197 4.62 -4.76 -8.14
CA ASN A 197 4.01 -3.47 -7.79
C ASN A 197 3.31 -3.55 -6.43
N ALA A 198 3.64 -2.65 -5.51
CA ALA A 198 3.10 -2.63 -4.15
C ALA A 198 1.57 -2.43 -4.11
N ALA A 199 1.01 -1.61 -4.98
CA ALA A 199 -0.44 -1.40 -5.05
C ALA A 199 -1.16 -2.69 -5.46
N ASN A 200 -0.62 -3.39 -6.48
CA ASN A 200 -1.10 -4.71 -6.88
C ASN A 200 -1.10 -5.70 -5.70
N VAL A 201 0.02 -5.81 -4.98
CA VAL A 201 0.11 -6.70 -3.83
C VAL A 201 -0.88 -6.33 -2.72
N MET A 202 -1.01 -5.05 -2.37
CA MET A 202 -1.90 -4.59 -1.30
C MET A 202 -3.38 -4.79 -1.62
N PHE A 203 -3.78 -4.60 -2.87
CA PHE A 203 -5.18 -4.61 -3.27
C PHE A 203 -5.67 -5.99 -3.72
N ILE A 204 -4.81 -6.78 -4.38
CA ILE A 204 -5.12 -8.17 -4.77
C ILE A 204 -4.90 -9.13 -3.59
N GLY A 205 -3.97 -8.79 -2.69
CA GLY A 205 -3.60 -9.65 -1.56
C GLY A 205 -2.48 -10.65 -1.90
N ALA A 206 -1.85 -10.54 -3.07
CA ALA A 206 -0.72 -11.40 -3.45
C ALA A 206 0.19 -10.74 -4.49
N GLY A 207 1.45 -11.17 -4.53
CA GLY A 207 2.42 -10.75 -5.54
C GLY A 207 3.72 -11.54 -5.47
N SER A 208 4.77 -11.04 -6.11
CA SER A 208 6.08 -11.69 -6.07
C SER A 208 6.84 -11.45 -4.78
N SER A 209 7.93 -12.19 -4.58
CA SER A 209 8.86 -11.94 -3.47
C SER A 209 9.29 -10.46 -3.42
N ASN A 210 9.50 -9.84 -4.58
CA ASN A 210 9.82 -8.41 -4.69
C ASN A 210 8.65 -7.52 -4.27
N GLY A 211 7.44 -7.80 -4.74
CA GLY A 211 6.24 -7.02 -4.42
C GLY A 211 5.91 -7.07 -2.92
N VAL A 212 5.93 -8.26 -2.32
CA VAL A 212 5.67 -8.43 -0.89
C VAL A 212 6.77 -7.78 -0.03
N SER A 213 8.04 -7.86 -0.45
CA SER A 213 9.14 -7.16 0.24
C SER A 213 8.99 -5.63 0.14
N ARG A 214 8.44 -5.09 -0.95
CA ARG A 214 8.09 -3.66 -1.06
C ARG A 214 6.97 -3.27 -0.12
N VAL A 215 5.93 -4.08 -0.02
CA VAL A 215 4.84 -3.86 0.93
C VAL A 215 5.37 -3.80 2.36
N TYR A 216 6.26 -4.72 2.75
CA TYR A 216 6.93 -4.65 4.05
C TYR A 216 7.70 -3.34 4.24
N ARG A 217 8.53 -2.93 3.26
CA ARG A 217 9.28 -1.68 3.32
C ARG A 217 8.36 -0.47 3.51
N LEU A 218 7.25 -0.41 2.76
CA LEU A 218 6.27 0.68 2.83
C LEU A 218 5.59 0.76 4.19
N LEU A 219 5.16 -0.39 4.72
CA LEU A 219 4.57 -0.46 6.05
C LEU A 219 5.58 -0.09 7.15
N ALA A 220 6.84 -0.52 7.05
CA ALA A 220 7.89 -0.12 7.98
C ALA A 220 8.11 1.40 7.96
N ILE A 221 8.11 2.02 6.76
CA ILE A 221 8.19 3.48 6.62
C ILE A 221 6.97 4.15 7.25
N ALA A 222 5.76 3.61 7.04
CA ALA A 222 4.53 4.13 7.65
C ALA A 222 4.49 3.95 9.18
N MET A 223 5.16 2.93 9.73
CA MET A 223 5.41 2.81 11.17
C MET A 223 6.31 3.95 11.68
N GLY A 224 7.14 4.54 10.82
CA GLY A 224 8.05 5.65 11.13
C GLY A 224 9.54 5.29 11.01
N ILE A 225 9.87 4.10 10.47
CA ILE A 225 11.25 3.73 10.19
C ILE A 225 11.78 4.61 9.05
N PRO A 226 12.97 5.24 9.19
CA PRO A 226 13.53 6.04 8.12
C PRO A 226 13.68 5.23 6.82
N HIS A 227 13.30 5.82 5.68
CA HIS A 227 13.40 5.15 4.36
C HIS A 227 14.83 4.73 3.98
N THR A 228 15.84 5.32 4.63
CA THR A 228 17.27 5.01 4.52
C THR A 228 17.73 3.88 5.42
N GLU A 229 16.84 3.28 6.22
CA GLU A 229 17.13 2.21 7.18
C GLU A 229 16.35 0.93 6.90
N VAL A 230 15.54 0.92 5.85
CA VAL A 230 14.83 -0.26 5.35
C VAL A 230 14.79 -0.26 3.82
N LEU A 231 15.33 -1.32 3.21
CA LEU A 231 15.45 -1.47 1.76
C LEU A 231 14.86 -2.81 1.31
N VAL A 232 14.52 -2.90 0.02
CA VAL A 232 14.25 -4.19 -0.63
C VAL A 232 15.53 -4.67 -1.26
N GLY A 233 15.98 -5.86 -0.85
CA GLY A 233 17.15 -6.55 -1.37
C GLY A 233 16.77 -7.71 -2.29
N SER A 234 17.71 -8.17 -3.11
CA SER A 234 17.57 -9.40 -3.89
C SER A 234 18.92 -10.04 -4.18
N ASP A 235 18.88 -11.33 -4.47
CA ASP A 235 20.01 -12.11 -4.99
C ASP A 235 20.35 -11.79 -6.45
N ASN A 236 19.59 -10.89 -7.10
CA ASN A 236 19.70 -10.56 -8.51
C ASN A 236 19.39 -11.74 -9.45
N ILE A 237 18.62 -12.72 -8.98
CA ILE A 237 18.22 -13.91 -9.73
C ILE A 237 16.70 -14.02 -9.72
N TYR A 238 16.11 -14.31 -8.56
CA TYR A 238 14.67 -14.54 -8.44
C TYR A 238 14.11 -14.12 -7.07
N TYR A 239 14.96 -14.11 -6.04
CA TYR A 239 14.49 -13.95 -4.68
C TYR A 239 14.74 -12.54 -4.14
N SER A 240 13.74 -11.99 -3.44
CA SER A 240 13.83 -10.70 -2.76
C SER A 240 13.52 -10.84 -1.27
N TRP A 241 14.09 -9.93 -0.49
CA TRP A 241 13.93 -9.82 0.96
C TRP A 241 14.03 -8.36 1.39
N ASN A 242 14.04 -8.10 2.70
CA ASN A 242 14.28 -6.77 3.24
C ASN A 242 15.64 -6.67 3.91
N TYR A 243 16.36 -5.59 3.65
CA TYR A 243 17.48 -5.18 4.49
C TYR A 243 16.97 -4.20 5.54
N VAL A 244 17.40 -4.38 6.78
CA VAL A 244 17.06 -3.50 7.90
C VAL A 244 18.35 -3.06 8.59
N LYS A 245 18.50 -1.76 8.80
CA LYS A 245 19.62 -1.17 9.53
C LYS A 245 19.29 -1.13 11.03
N ILE A 246 19.97 -1.97 11.82
CA ILE A 246 19.74 -2.17 13.25
C ILE A 246 21.06 -2.52 13.96
N ASP A 247 21.10 -2.33 15.28
CA ASP A 247 22.15 -2.86 16.15
C ASP A 247 21.55 -3.99 17.00
N ILE A 248 22.12 -5.18 16.90
CA ILE A 248 21.65 -6.39 17.58
C ILE A 248 22.34 -6.63 18.93
N GLY A 249 23.21 -5.72 19.38
CA GLY A 249 23.93 -5.82 20.65
C GLY A 249 25.14 -6.76 20.62
N ASP A 250 25.70 -7.05 19.45
CA ASP A 250 26.89 -7.90 19.29
C ASP A 250 28.23 -7.15 19.48
N GLY A 251 28.15 -5.89 19.93
CA GLY A 251 29.30 -5.00 20.10
C GLY A 251 29.86 -4.42 18.80
N LYS A 252 29.25 -4.71 17.64
CA LYS A 252 29.73 -4.22 16.33
C LYS A 252 28.91 -3.04 15.80
N GLY A 253 28.03 -2.49 16.63
CA GLY A 253 27.20 -1.33 16.33
C GLY A 253 26.13 -1.60 15.27
N THR A 254 25.60 -0.52 14.69
CA THR A 254 24.50 -0.59 13.72
C THR A 254 24.98 -1.08 12.35
N LYS A 255 24.38 -2.18 11.86
CA LYS A 255 24.67 -2.77 10.54
C LYS A 255 23.41 -3.07 9.76
N TRP A 256 23.57 -3.40 8.48
CA TRP A 256 22.50 -3.91 7.64
C TRP A 256 22.36 -5.43 7.80
N TYR A 257 21.22 -5.87 8.30
CA TYR A 257 20.83 -7.28 8.42
C TYR A 257 19.76 -7.63 7.40
N ILE A 258 19.72 -8.90 7.00
CA ILE A 258 18.70 -9.46 6.12
C ILE A 258 17.53 -9.95 6.96
N PHE A 259 16.34 -9.44 6.68
CA PHE A 259 15.09 -9.97 7.21
C PHE A 259 14.27 -10.54 6.05
N ASP A 260 14.18 -11.87 6.02
CA ASP A 260 13.62 -12.63 4.91
C ASP A 260 12.21 -13.13 5.27
N ILE A 261 11.25 -12.21 5.21
CA ILE A 261 9.84 -12.47 5.52
C ILE A 261 9.16 -13.43 4.54
N ILE A 262 9.83 -13.76 3.43
CA ILE A 262 9.24 -14.55 2.35
C ILE A 262 9.54 -16.03 2.58
N GLN A 263 10.79 -16.41 2.86
CA GLN A 263 11.18 -17.81 3.07
C GLN A 263 11.13 -18.18 4.56
N ASP A 264 11.39 -17.24 5.48
CA ASP A 264 11.25 -17.54 6.91
C ASP A 264 9.78 -17.65 7.23
N LYS A 265 9.32 -18.84 7.62
CA LYS A 265 7.93 -19.09 8.01
C LYS A 265 7.63 -18.42 9.37
N ILE A 266 7.62 -17.09 9.40
CA ILE A 266 7.39 -16.23 10.57
C ILE A 266 5.90 -16.00 10.90
N GLY A 267 5.02 -16.89 10.46
CA GLY A 267 3.56 -16.75 10.56
C GLY A 267 2.99 -16.81 11.99
N LYS A 268 1.67 -17.05 12.08
CA LYS A 268 0.82 -16.86 13.28
C LYS A 268 1.36 -17.37 14.61
N ASN A 269 2.09 -18.48 14.62
CA ASN A 269 2.58 -19.11 15.85
C ASN A 269 4.08 -18.89 16.09
N THR A 270 4.75 -18.11 15.24
CA THR A 270 6.17 -17.84 15.41
C THR A 270 6.35 -16.75 16.46
N SER A 271 7.06 -17.10 17.53
CA SER A 271 7.50 -16.18 18.57
C SER A 271 8.62 -15.28 18.06
N TRP A 272 8.72 -14.08 18.62
CA TRP A 272 9.85 -13.19 18.42
C TRP A 272 11.18 -13.94 18.62
N ASN A 273 12.11 -13.76 17.68
CA ASN A 273 13.44 -14.33 17.74
C ASN A 273 14.45 -13.45 17.00
N LEU A 274 15.55 -13.13 17.67
CA LEU A 274 16.65 -12.35 17.12
C LEU A 274 17.28 -12.99 15.86
N SER A 275 17.29 -14.33 15.76
CA SER A 275 17.85 -15.04 14.61
C SER A 275 17.08 -14.85 13.30
N ALA A 276 15.95 -14.14 13.34
CA ALA A 276 15.24 -13.71 12.14
C ALA A 276 16.03 -12.67 11.33
N PHE A 277 16.89 -11.90 11.99
CA PHE A 277 17.79 -10.93 11.37
C PHE A 277 19.14 -11.58 11.08
N LYS A 278 19.42 -11.79 9.80
CA LYS A 278 20.53 -12.62 9.32
C LYS A 278 21.69 -11.81 8.80
N THR A 279 22.87 -12.42 8.88
CA THR A 279 24.05 -11.97 8.14
C THR A 279 24.00 -12.44 6.68
N ASP A 280 24.83 -11.83 5.84
CA ASP A 280 25.05 -12.25 4.45
C ASP A 280 25.42 -13.74 4.37
N SER A 281 26.32 -14.23 5.23
CA SER A 281 26.74 -15.64 5.23
C SER A 281 25.57 -16.59 5.51
N GLN A 282 24.70 -16.23 6.45
CA GLN A 282 23.50 -17.02 6.77
C GLN A 282 22.52 -17.06 5.59
N GLN A 283 22.31 -15.91 4.91
CA GLN A 283 21.42 -15.86 3.75
C GLN A 283 22.01 -16.63 2.57
N VAL A 284 23.31 -16.51 2.28
CA VAL A 284 23.97 -17.29 1.22
C VAL A 284 23.78 -18.79 1.44
N ASN A 285 24.00 -19.27 2.66
CA ASN A 285 23.81 -20.68 3.00
C ASN A 285 22.36 -21.13 2.80
N LYS A 286 21.39 -20.27 3.12
CA LYS A 286 19.97 -20.55 2.90
C LYS A 286 19.62 -20.61 1.41
N LEU A 287 20.09 -19.66 0.62
CA LEU A 287 19.84 -19.63 -0.82
C LEU A 287 20.51 -20.81 -1.53
N LYS A 288 21.69 -21.28 -1.08
CA LYS A 288 22.33 -22.49 -1.63
C LYS A 288 21.45 -23.73 -1.42
N LYS A 289 20.79 -23.86 -0.27
CA LYS A 289 19.83 -24.94 -0.03
C LYS A 289 18.60 -24.84 -0.94
N PHE A 290 18.22 -23.63 -1.34
CA PHE A 290 17.08 -23.39 -2.22
C PHE A 290 17.40 -23.64 -3.70
N TYR A 291 18.51 -23.10 -4.20
CA TYR A 291 18.93 -23.23 -5.61
C TYR A 291 19.71 -24.51 -5.92
N GLY A 292 20.20 -25.20 -4.88
CA GLY A 292 21.11 -26.34 -4.99
C GLY A 292 22.55 -25.97 -4.62
N GLU A 293 23.27 -26.90 -4.00
CA GLU A 293 24.59 -26.65 -3.41
C GLU A 293 25.66 -26.25 -4.44
N PHE A 294 25.45 -26.61 -5.71
CA PHE A 294 26.33 -26.26 -6.83
C PHE A 294 26.11 -24.85 -7.38
N TYR A 295 25.05 -24.15 -6.95
CA TYR A 295 24.81 -22.79 -7.38
C TYR A 295 25.75 -21.81 -6.67
N THR A 296 26.49 -21.03 -7.45
CA THR A 296 27.43 -20.04 -6.89
C THR A 296 26.68 -18.80 -6.46
N ILE A 297 26.49 -18.65 -5.15
CA ILE A 297 25.85 -17.49 -4.55
C ILE A 297 26.89 -16.66 -3.83
N ASN A 298 26.98 -15.38 -4.20
CA ASN A 298 27.91 -14.42 -3.62
C ASN A 298 27.15 -13.20 -3.14
N ALA A 299 27.23 -12.91 -1.83
CA ALA A 299 26.58 -11.75 -1.25
C ALA A 299 27.06 -10.42 -1.85
N ASN A 300 28.24 -10.36 -2.46
CA ASN A 300 28.71 -9.16 -3.18
C ASN A 300 27.93 -8.86 -4.45
N ASN A 301 27.16 -9.82 -4.97
CA ASN A 301 26.31 -9.63 -6.14
C ASN A 301 24.88 -9.25 -5.76
N PHE A 302 24.55 -9.19 -4.46
CA PHE A 302 23.24 -8.78 -4.01
C PHE A 302 22.95 -7.33 -4.42
N VAL A 303 21.70 -7.08 -4.78
CA VAL A 303 21.21 -5.78 -5.22
C VAL A 303 20.17 -5.23 -4.25
N VAL A 304 19.95 -3.92 -4.31
CA VAL A 304 18.84 -3.21 -3.66
C VAL A 304 18.02 -2.45 -4.68
N PHE A 305 16.70 -2.40 -4.46
CA PHE A 305 15.79 -1.63 -5.30
C PHE A 305 15.54 -0.26 -4.69
N THR A 306 15.84 0.79 -5.44
CA THR A 306 15.75 2.18 -5.01
C THR A 306 14.33 2.73 -5.13
N ASN A 307 13.61 2.31 -6.16
CA ASN A 307 12.20 2.63 -6.34
C ASN A 307 11.35 2.11 -5.17
N ARG A 308 10.26 2.81 -4.83
CA ARG A 308 9.49 2.62 -3.60
C ARG A 308 8.26 1.73 -3.83
N TYR A 309 7.54 1.92 -4.93
CA TYR A 309 6.23 1.30 -5.21
C TYR A 309 6.24 0.32 -6.38
N ASN A 310 7.10 0.54 -7.37
CA ASN A 310 7.26 -0.19 -8.62
C ASN A 310 6.03 -0.20 -9.54
N TYR A 311 5.34 0.95 -9.65
CA TYR A 311 4.31 1.15 -10.68
C TYR A 311 4.93 1.79 -11.95
N PRO A 312 4.31 1.60 -13.12
CA PRO A 312 4.79 2.23 -14.35
C PRO A 312 4.93 3.76 -14.21
N ASN A 313 6.08 4.31 -14.60
CA ASN A 313 6.44 5.74 -14.48
C ASN A 313 6.73 6.25 -13.06
N GLU A 314 7.00 5.39 -12.08
CA GLU A 314 7.46 5.83 -10.76
C GLU A 314 8.80 6.60 -10.83
N SER A 315 9.72 6.15 -11.68
CA SER A 315 11.00 6.82 -11.92
C SER A 315 11.05 7.33 -13.37
N ARG A 316 11.55 8.56 -13.57
CA ARG A 316 11.72 9.16 -14.91
C ARG A 316 12.76 8.44 -15.76
N VAL A 317 13.68 7.74 -15.10
CA VAL A 317 14.62 6.79 -15.68
C VAL A 317 14.03 5.43 -15.33
N ASN A 318 13.84 4.50 -16.28
CA ASN A 318 13.31 3.15 -16.02
C ASN A 318 14.25 2.34 -15.09
N ASP A 319 14.38 2.72 -13.82
CA ASP A 319 15.23 2.10 -12.80
C ASP A 319 14.51 0.88 -12.21
N THR A 320 14.05 -0.01 -13.09
CA THR A 320 13.66 -1.38 -12.73
C THR A 320 14.89 -2.24 -12.38
N ALA A 321 16.09 -1.76 -12.73
CA ALA A 321 17.34 -2.42 -12.42
C ALA A 321 17.75 -2.17 -10.95
N GLY A 322 17.85 -3.25 -10.17
CA GLY A 322 18.46 -3.18 -8.84
C GLY A 322 19.90 -2.65 -8.91
N VAL A 323 20.30 -1.87 -7.92
CA VAL A 323 21.68 -1.37 -7.79
C VAL A 323 22.46 -2.34 -6.91
N ASN A 324 23.70 -2.67 -7.28
CA ASN A 324 24.57 -3.46 -6.42
C ASN A 324 24.65 -2.86 -5.00
N PHE A 325 24.42 -3.68 -3.97
CA PHE A 325 24.25 -3.15 -2.62
C PHE A 325 25.55 -2.53 -2.06
N ASN A 326 26.72 -3.11 -2.36
CA ASN A 326 27.99 -2.51 -1.95
C ASN A 326 28.21 -1.14 -2.61
N THR A 327 27.89 -1.02 -3.89
CA THR A 327 27.95 0.27 -4.61
C THR A 327 26.99 1.28 -4.00
N TRP A 328 25.75 0.86 -3.71
CA TRP A 328 24.76 1.72 -3.06
C TRP A 328 25.22 2.20 -1.68
N LEU A 329 25.78 1.31 -0.85
CA LEU A 329 26.31 1.65 0.47
C LEU A 329 27.41 2.70 0.39
N LYS A 330 28.36 2.52 -0.55
CA LYS A 330 29.46 3.45 -0.80
C LYS A 330 28.96 4.82 -1.24
N ASN A 331 28.06 4.86 -2.23
CA ASN A 331 27.56 6.12 -2.80
C ASN A 331 26.71 6.93 -1.81
N ASN A 332 26.09 6.27 -0.83
CA ASN A 332 25.22 6.92 0.15
C ASN A 332 25.84 7.05 1.55
N ASN A 333 27.11 6.65 1.73
CA ASN A 333 27.76 6.56 3.05
C ASN A 333 26.87 5.84 4.10
N ALA A 334 26.23 4.74 3.68
CA ALA A 334 25.12 4.15 4.44
C ALA A 334 25.56 3.10 5.48
N GLY A 335 26.86 2.96 5.72
CA GLY A 335 27.44 1.99 6.66
C GLY A 335 27.78 0.64 5.99
N GLU A 336 27.80 -0.42 6.78
CA GLU A 336 28.23 -1.75 6.35
C GLU A 336 27.20 -2.86 6.63
N ARG A 337 27.36 -3.98 5.92
CA ARG A 337 26.52 -5.18 6.07
C ARG A 337 27.01 -6.04 7.22
N ALA A 338 26.07 -6.74 7.85
CA ALA A 338 26.40 -7.86 8.71
C ALA A 338 26.89 -9.03 7.84
N LYS A 339 28.15 -9.45 8.03
CA LYS A 339 28.80 -10.52 7.26
C LYS A 339 28.63 -11.87 7.93
#